data_AF-A0A7J7LW88-F1
#
_entry.id   AF-A0A7J7LW88-F1
#
_cell.length_a   1.000
_cell.length_b   1.000
_cell.length_c   1.000
_cell.angle_alpha   90.00
_cell.angle_beta   90.00
_cell.angle_gamma   90.00
#
_symmetry.space_group_name_H-M   'P 1'
#
loop_
_entity.id
_entity.type
_entity.pdbx_description
1 polymer ?
#
loop_
_entity_poly.entity_id
_entity_poly.type
_entity_poly.pdbx_seq_one_letter_code
_entity_poly.pdbx_strand_id
1 'polypeptide(L)'
;MEPEHEPNANSPPPAPPPPLPPSLAPSPSPSPPSLTLPSSRPLNHLAESLKLEHQLLRVPFEHLKKSMRNNHRIVEKEISTVISSVSDAANRSDNISDQEAVNHLTSLVSRLQGLKRKLEEGSVTEQLQAQRCRVRIEHLEGADVENSSEWNNTRLKRILVDYMLRLSYYDTAEKLAESGNIVVLVLFTGSYALIAGCYNMGL
;
A
#
# COMPACT_ATOMS: atom_id res chain seq x y z
N MET A 1 33.45 -100.66 22.00
CA MET A 1 34.90 -100.82 22.21
C MET A 1 35.54 -99.49 21.89
N GLU A 2 35.73 -98.67 22.93
CA GLU A 2 36.70 -97.57 22.98
C GLU A 2 38.12 -98.12 22.67
N PRO A 3 39.11 -97.30 22.23
CA PRO A 3 39.39 -95.99 22.85
C PRO A 3 39.94 -94.87 21.96
N GLU A 4 39.98 -93.71 22.60
CA GLU A 4 40.80 -92.55 22.30
C GLU A 4 42.26 -92.88 21.94
N HIS A 5 42.83 -92.11 21.01
CA HIS A 5 44.27 -91.82 20.99
C HIS A 5 44.55 -90.49 20.27
N GLU A 6 44.54 -89.38 21.02
CA GLU A 6 45.66 -88.43 20.92
C GLU A 6 46.85 -89.04 21.69
N PRO A 7 48.14 -88.71 21.43
CA PRO A 7 48.64 -87.42 20.92
C PRO A 7 49.85 -87.58 19.95
N ASN A 8 50.43 -86.47 19.47
CA ASN A 8 51.83 -86.14 19.80
C ASN A 8 52.26 -84.84 19.13
N ALA A 9 52.73 -83.93 19.98
CA ALA A 9 53.38 -82.69 19.64
C ALA A 9 54.74 -82.94 18.98
N ASN A 10 54.91 -82.47 17.74
CA ASN A 10 56.14 -81.80 17.33
C ASN A 10 55.96 -81.18 15.95
N SER A 11 55.59 -79.92 15.91
CA SER A 11 55.91 -79.04 14.79
C SER A 11 56.06 -77.60 15.32
N PRO A 12 57.05 -76.85 14.81
CA PRO A 12 57.63 -75.67 15.45
C PRO A 12 56.66 -74.48 15.58
N PRO A 13 56.92 -73.52 16.49
CA PRO A 13 56.04 -72.38 16.70
C PRO A 13 55.91 -71.54 15.41
N PRO A 14 54.70 -71.13 15.01
CA PRO A 14 54.53 -70.23 13.88
C PRO A 14 55.10 -68.84 14.21
N ALA A 15 55.85 -68.29 13.25
CA ALA A 15 56.47 -66.96 13.32
C ALA A 15 55.43 -65.84 13.57
N PRO A 16 55.81 -64.75 14.27
CA PRO A 16 54.91 -63.63 14.52
C PRO A 16 54.46 -62.95 13.21
N PRO A 17 53.20 -62.48 13.12
CA PRO A 17 52.65 -61.90 11.90
C PRO A 17 53.36 -60.58 11.54
N PRO A 18 53.52 -60.28 10.24
CA PRO A 18 54.09 -59.02 9.78
C PRO A 18 53.17 -57.83 10.14
N PRO A 19 53.74 -56.63 10.40
CA PRO A 19 52.96 -55.44 10.74
C PRO A 19 52.04 -55.05 9.57
N LEU A 20 50.77 -54.78 9.90
CA LEU A 20 49.74 -54.34 8.96
C LEU A 20 50.14 -53.02 8.28
N PRO A 21 49.89 -52.86 6.96
CA PRO A 21 50.09 -51.59 6.29
C PRO A 21 49.11 -50.52 6.81
N PRO A 22 49.51 -49.23 6.82
CA PRO A 22 48.66 -48.15 7.33
C PRO A 22 47.41 -47.99 6.47
N SER A 23 46.26 -47.87 7.15
CA SER A 23 44.96 -47.51 6.56
C SER A 23 45.08 -46.16 5.86
N LEU A 24 45.11 -46.16 4.52
CA LEU A 24 44.96 -44.94 3.74
C LEU A 24 43.47 -44.55 3.76
N ALA A 25 43.24 -43.32 4.20
CA ALA A 25 41.93 -42.66 4.32
C ALA A 25 41.09 -42.77 3.03
N PRO A 26 39.74 -42.81 3.15
CA PRO A 26 38.87 -42.74 1.99
C PRO A 26 39.06 -41.39 1.27
N SER A 27 39.39 -41.47 -0.01
CA SER A 27 39.33 -40.38 -0.97
C SER A 27 37.96 -39.68 -0.94
N PRO A 28 37.87 -38.34 -0.98
CA PRO A 28 36.59 -37.66 -1.02
C PRO A 28 35.90 -37.97 -2.35
N SER A 29 34.75 -38.63 -2.26
CA SER A 29 33.79 -38.78 -3.35
C SER A 29 33.38 -37.38 -3.87
N PRO A 30 33.21 -37.19 -5.19
CA PRO A 30 32.70 -35.94 -5.71
C PRO A 30 31.26 -35.74 -5.22
N SER A 31 31.05 -34.71 -4.42
CA SER A 31 29.72 -34.22 -4.05
C SER A 31 28.89 -34.01 -5.32
N PRO A 32 27.59 -34.37 -5.34
CA PRO A 32 26.74 -33.95 -6.45
C PRO A 32 26.78 -32.42 -6.56
N PRO A 33 26.70 -31.85 -7.79
CA PRO A 33 26.69 -30.41 -7.95
C PRO A 33 25.56 -29.87 -7.08
N SER A 34 25.93 -29.04 -6.10
CA SER A 34 24.94 -28.27 -5.35
C SER A 34 24.16 -27.49 -6.39
N LEU A 35 22.94 -27.91 -6.68
CA LEU A 35 21.97 -27.10 -7.39
C LEU A 35 21.86 -25.83 -6.55
N THR A 36 22.55 -24.78 -6.98
CA THR A 36 22.34 -23.43 -6.45
C THR A 36 20.88 -23.13 -6.69
N LEU A 37 20.06 -23.33 -5.66
CA LEU A 37 18.71 -22.79 -5.62
C LEU A 37 18.85 -21.31 -6.02
N PRO A 38 18.03 -20.80 -6.95
CA PRO A 38 18.01 -19.36 -7.22
C PRO A 38 17.83 -18.67 -5.87
N SER A 39 18.75 -17.73 -5.57
CA SER A 39 18.75 -16.98 -4.31
C SER A 39 17.33 -16.48 -4.06
N SER A 40 16.62 -17.06 -3.08
CA SER A 40 15.25 -16.69 -2.74
C SER A 40 15.18 -15.34 -2.01
N ARG A 41 16.35 -14.75 -1.69
CA ARG A 41 16.48 -13.47 -0.97
C ARG A 41 15.81 -12.29 -1.69
N PRO A 42 15.97 -12.05 -3.01
CA PRO A 42 15.34 -10.94 -3.70
C PRO A 42 13.81 -11.07 -3.71
N LEU A 43 13.32 -12.30 -3.91
CA LEU A 43 11.89 -12.63 -3.87
C LEU A 43 11.29 -12.38 -2.50
N ASN A 44 11.98 -12.79 -1.43
CA ASN A 44 11.58 -12.52 -0.05
C ASN A 44 11.58 -11.02 0.27
N HIS A 45 12.60 -10.27 -0.19
CA HIS A 45 12.68 -8.83 0.02
C HIS A 45 11.57 -8.07 -0.72
N LEU A 46 11.24 -8.48 -1.94
CA LEU A 46 10.11 -7.95 -2.69
C LEU A 46 8.77 -8.24 -1.98
N ALA A 47 8.58 -9.46 -1.47
CA ALA A 47 7.39 -9.84 -0.72
C ALA A 47 7.20 -9.02 0.56
N GLU A 48 8.26 -8.77 1.34
CA GLU A 48 8.21 -7.89 2.51
C GLU A 48 7.92 -6.43 2.12
N SER A 49 8.48 -5.97 1.01
CA SER A 49 8.24 -4.61 0.51
C SER A 49 6.80 -4.41 0.03
N LEU A 50 6.21 -5.42 -0.62
CA LEU A 50 4.79 -5.44 -1.01
C LEU A 50 3.85 -5.43 0.20
N LYS A 51 4.17 -6.14 1.28
CA LYS A 51 3.39 -6.09 2.53
C LYS A 51 3.32 -4.67 3.11
N LEU A 52 4.41 -3.92 3.02
CA LEU A 52 4.46 -2.54 3.51
C LEU A 52 3.64 -1.58 2.63
N GLU A 53 3.53 -1.83 1.33
CA GLU A 53 2.71 -1.02 0.42
C GLU A 53 1.20 -1.13 0.68
N HIS A 54 0.73 -2.25 1.22
CA HIS A 54 -0.67 -2.38 1.65
C HIS A 54 -1.06 -1.28 2.65
N GLN A 55 -0.18 -0.95 3.59
CA GLN A 55 -0.41 0.15 4.55
C GLN A 55 -0.46 1.51 3.84
N LEU A 56 0.30 1.68 2.76
CA LEU A 56 0.36 2.92 1.99
C LEU A 56 -0.84 3.10 1.04
N LEU A 57 -1.53 2.02 0.67
CA LEU A 57 -2.82 2.05 -0.05
C LEU A 57 -4.03 2.28 0.86
N ARG A 58 -3.97 1.78 2.10
CA ARG A 58 -5.06 1.89 3.06
C ARG A 58 -5.46 3.35 3.32
N VAL A 59 -4.48 4.23 3.45
CA VAL A 59 -4.73 5.64 3.81
C VAL A 59 -5.53 6.39 2.74
N PRO A 60 -5.16 6.42 1.44
CA PRO A 60 -5.99 7.05 0.40
C PRO A 60 -7.35 6.39 0.24
N PHE A 61 -7.43 5.07 0.39
CA PHE A 61 -8.70 4.37 0.28
C PHE A 61 -9.68 4.79 1.38
N GLU A 62 -9.21 4.94 2.62
CA GLU A 62 -10.04 5.48 3.70
C GLU A 62 -10.41 6.96 3.47
N HIS A 63 -9.54 7.76 2.87
CA HIS A 63 -9.88 9.14 2.48
C HIS A 63 -10.96 9.18 1.41
N LEU A 64 -10.86 8.34 0.37
CA LEU A 64 -11.89 8.20 -0.66
C LEU A 64 -13.24 7.82 -0.04
N LYS A 65 -13.26 6.76 0.78
CA LYS A 65 -14.46 6.31 1.50
C LYS A 65 -15.05 7.40 2.40
N LYS A 66 -14.20 8.14 3.11
CA LYS A 66 -14.63 9.25 3.97
C LYS A 66 -15.25 10.37 3.14
N SER A 67 -14.61 10.74 2.02
CA SER A 67 -15.11 11.76 1.09
C SER A 67 -16.47 11.37 0.52
N MET A 68 -16.61 10.16 -0.03
CA MET A 68 -17.86 9.66 -0.59
C MET A 68 -18.99 9.64 0.44
N ARG A 69 -18.72 9.16 1.66
CA ARG A 69 -19.72 9.16 2.74
C ARG A 69 -20.13 10.56 3.15
N ASN A 70 -19.19 11.51 3.18
CA ASN A 70 -19.48 12.90 3.54
C ASN A 70 -20.34 13.58 2.46
N ASN A 71 -19.94 13.44 1.19
CA ASN A 71 -20.67 14.02 0.07
C ASN A 71 -22.08 13.45 -0.04
N HIS A 72 -22.23 12.13 0.09
CA HIS A 72 -23.53 11.49 0.13
C HIS A 72 -24.42 12.03 1.27
N ARG A 73 -23.89 12.16 2.50
CA ARG A 73 -24.65 12.75 3.62
C ARG A 73 -25.10 14.18 3.38
N ILE A 74 -24.26 15.00 2.76
CA ILE A 74 -24.62 16.38 2.40
C ILE A 74 -25.75 16.38 1.39
N VAL A 75 -25.64 15.58 0.33
CA VAL A 75 -26.67 15.46 -0.72
C VAL A 75 -28.00 15.00 -0.12
N GLU A 76 -28.02 13.92 0.66
CA GLU A 76 -29.21 13.40 1.32
C GLU A 76 -29.91 14.45 2.22
N LYS A 77 -29.12 15.17 3.03
CA LYS A 77 -29.66 16.22 3.91
C LYS A 77 -30.27 17.38 3.12
N GLU A 78 -29.58 17.83 2.08
CA GLU A 78 -30.00 18.96 1.26
C GLU A 78 -31.26 18.62 0.44
N ILE A 79 -31.28 17.44 -0.19
CA ILE A 79 -32.44 16.91 -0.91
C ILE A 79 -33.65 16.78 0.04
N SER A 80 -33.46 16.18 1.22
CA SER A 80 -34.54 16.04 2.21
C SER A 80 -35.14 17.39 2.61
N THR A 81 -34.28 18.41 2.77
CA THR A 81 -34.75 19.76 3.11
C THR A 81 -35.48 20.42 1.95
N VAL A 82 -35.01 20.25 0.71
CA VAL A 82 -35.68 20.76 -0.49
C VAL A 82 -37.05 20.12 -0.66
N ILE A 83 -37.15 18.79 -0.53
CA ILE A 83 -38.43 18.07 -0.62
C ILE A 83 -39.41 18.57 0.46
N SER A 84 -38.97 18.72 1.71
CA SER A 84 -39.80 19.27 2.78
C SER A 84 -40.27 20.69 2.45
N SER A 85 -39.36 21.56 2.02
CA SER A 85 -39.69 22.95 1.70
C SER A 85 -40.66 23.07 0.51
N VAL A 86 -40.56 22.18 -0.48
CA VAL A 86 -41.49 22.13 -1.62
C VAL A 86 -42.85 21.63 -1.16
N SER A 87 -42.90 20.60 -0.32
CA SER A 87 -44.14 20.08 0.27
C SER A 87 -44.86 21.16 1.10
N ASP A 88 -44.13 21.88 1.95
CA ASP A 88 -44.67 22.96 2.77
C ASP A 88 -45.22 24.10 1.92
N ALA A 89 -44.54 24.47 0.83
CA ALA A 89 -45.01 25.47 -0.11
C ALA A 89 -46.28 25.00 -0.86
N ALA A 90 -46.33 23.73 -1.27
CA ALA A 90 -47.50 23.16 -1.92
C ALA A 90 -48.73 23.15 -0.99
N ASN A 91 -48.54 22.82 0.28
CA ASN A 91 -49.59 22.84 1.30
C ASN A 91 -50.12 24.24 1.63
N ARG A 92 -49.33 25.28 1.37
CA ARG A 92 -49.69 26.69 1.60
C ARG A 92 -50.09 27.44 0.33
N SER A 93 -50.16 26.73 -0.81
CA SER A 93 -50.35 27.33 -2.13
C SER A 93 -51.59 28.21 -2.27
N ASP A 94 -52.69 27.90 -1.56
CA ASP A 94 -53.91 28.72 -1.59
C ASP A 94 -53.79 30.04 -0.80
N ASN A 95 -52.81 30.15 0.11
CA ASN A 95 -52.65 31.29 1.02
C ASN A 95 -51.35 32.07 0.79
N ILE A 96 -50.49 31.63 -0.12
CA ILE A 96 -49.20 32.26 -0.37
C ILE A 96 -49.38 33.47 -1.28
N SER A 97 -48.80 34.62 -0.90
CA SER A 97 -48.75 35.78 -1.79
C SER A 97 -47.79 35.52 -2.95
N ASP A 98 -48.04 36.10 -4.13
CA ASP A 98 -47.12 36.03 -5.28
C ASP A 98 -45.69 36.42 -4.91
N GLN A 99 -45.51 37.47 -4.09
CA GLN A 99 -44.19 37.90 -3.64
C GLN A 99 -43.53 36.87 -2.72
N GLU A 100 -44.31 36.24 -1.83
CA GLU A 100 -43.82 35.19 -0.95
C GLU A 100 -43.42 33.95 -1.77
N ALA A 101 -44.23 33.56 -2.76
CA ALA A 101 -43.93 32.47 -3.68
C ALA A 101 -42.62 32.70 -4.46
N VAL A 102 -42.43 33.91 -5.01
CA VAL A 102 -41.18 34.30 -5.70
C VAL A 102 -39.97 34.24 -4.76
N ASN A 103 -40.11 34.72 -3.52
CA ASN A 103 -39.06 34.67 -2.52
C ASN A 103 -38.70 33.23 -2.13
N HIS A 104 -39.70 32.36 -1.95
CA HIS A 104 -39.49 30.93 -1.67
C HIS A 104 -38.77 30.23 -2.81
N LEU A 105 -39.19 30.45 -4.06
CA LEU A 105 -38.51 29.88 -5.23
C LEU A 105 -37.08 30.39 -5.35
N THR A 106 -36.83 31.68 -5.11
CA THR A 106 -35.49 32.28 -5.14
C THR A 106 -34.58 31.66 -4.07
N SER A 107 -35.11 31.40 -2.87
CA SER A 107 -34.40 30.71 -1.79
C SER A 107 -34.04 29.27 -2.16
N LEU A 108 -34.99 28.52 -2.74
CA LEU A 108 -34.76 27.16 -3.22
C LEU A 108 -33.71 27.10 -4.33
N VAL A 109 -33.76 28.03 -5.30
CA VAL A 109 -32.76 28.15 -6.38
C VAL A 109 -31.38 28.42 -5.78
N SER A 110 -31.26 29.38 -4.87
CA SER A 110 -30.00 29.71 -4.20
C SER A 110 -29.43 28.50 -3.44
N ARG A 111 -30.30 27.73 -2.78
CA ARG A 111 -29.92 26.51 -2.06
C ARG A 111 -29.44 25.40 -3.01
N LEU A 112 -30.15 25.16 -4.11
CA LEU A 112 -29.77 24.17 -5.11
C LEU A 112 -28.46 24.54 -5.81
N GLN A 113 -28.23 25.83 -6.08
CA GLN A 113 -26.95 26.32 -6.58
C GLN A 113 -25.82 26.07 -5.57
N GLY A 114 -26.08 26.30 -4.27
CA GLY A 114 -25.14 25.96 -3.20
C GLY A 114 -24.84 24.47 -3.13
N LEU A 115 -25.85 23.60 -3.26
CA LEU A 115 -25.66 22.15 -3.32
C LEU A 115 -24.84 21.73 -4.55
N LYS A 116 -25.12 22.31 -5.72
CA LYS A 116 -24.36 22.07 -6.96
C LYS A 116 -22.88 22.36 -6.73
N ARG A 117 -22.54 23.52 -6.17
CA ARG A 117 -21.16 23.89 -5.85
C ARG A 117 -20.50 22.89 -4.90
N LYS A 118 -21.18 22.49 -3.81
CA LYS A 118 -20.67 21.48 -2.87
C LYS A 118 -20.41 20.13 -3.55
N LEU A 119 -21.26 19.73 -4.50
CA LEU A 119 -21.11 18.49 -5.23
C LEU A 119 -19.93 18.54 -6.21
N GLU A 120 -19.72 19.68 -6.89
CA GLU A 120 -18.57 19.88 -7.78
C GLU A 120 -17.25 19.82 -6.99
N GLU A 121 -17.16 20.55 -5.87
CA GLU A 121 -16.00 20.50 -4.96
C GLU A 121 -15.76 19.09 -4.40
N GLY A 122 -16.84 18.40 -4.03
CA GLY A 122 -16.81 17.01 -3.58
C GLY A 122 -16.34 16.03 -4.66
N SER A 123 -16.79 16.21 -5.90
CA SER A 123 -16.43 15.38 -7.06
C SER A 123 -14.94 15.50 -7.39
N VAL A 124 -14.41 16.73 -7.42
CA VAL A 124 -12.97 16.97 -7.61
C VAL A 124 -12.15 16.26 -6.53
N THR A 125 -12.59 16.34 -5.27
CA THR A 125 -11.91 15.69 -4.15
C THR A 125 -11.94 14.16 -4.26
N GLU A 126 -13.08 13.58 -4.63
CA GLU A 126 -13.23 12.13 -4.83
C GLU A 126 -12.39 11.63 -6.00
N GLN A 127 -12.44 12.32 -7.16
CA GLN A 127 -11.65 11.99 -8.33
C GLN A 127 -10.15 12.01 -8.01
N LEU A 128 -9.70 12.99 -7.23
CA LEU A 128 -8.32 13.05 -6.77
C LEU A 128 -7.94 11.84 -5.90
N GLN A 129 -8.77 11.45 -4.93
CA GLN A 129 -8.48 10.26 -4.11
C GLN A 129 -8.55 8.96 -4.93
N ALA A 130 -9.48 8.85 -5.87
CA ALA A 130 -9.61 7.70 -6.76
C ALA A 130 -8.38 7.57 -7.67
N GLN A 131 -7.92 8.68 -8.26
CA GLN A 131 -6.70 8.70 -9.08
C GLN A 131 -5.47 8.28 -8.28
N ARG A 132 -5.33 8.74 -7.02
CA ARG A 132 -4.25 8.29 -6.14
C ARG A 132 -4.30 6.79 -5.89
N CYS A 133 -5.48 6.22 -5.66
CA CYS A 133 -5.63 4.78 -5.50
C CYS A 133 -5.20 4.06 -6.78
N ARG A 134 -5.66 4.53 -7.94
CA ARG A 134 -5.35 3.94 -9.25
C ARG A 134 -3.85 3.91 -9.53
N VAL A 135 -3.15 5.05 -9.44
CA VAL A 135 -1.71 5.10 -9.75
C VAL A 135 -0.89 4.24 -8.76
N ARG A 136 -1.33 4.14 -7.50
CA ARG A 136 -0.70 3.25 -6.53
C ARG A 136 -0.90 1.77 -6.87
N ILE A 137 -2.10 1.39 -7.33
CA ILE A 137 -2.36 0.02 -7.79
C ILE A 137 -1.52 -0.30 -9.02
N GLU A 138 -1.48 0.59 -10.01
CA GLU A 138 -0.66 0.45 -11.22
C GLU A 138 0.83 0.28 -10.89
N HIS A 139 1.35 1.07 -9.94
CA HIS A 139 2.74 0.91 -9.46
C HIS A 139 2.97 -0.43 -8.75
N LEU A 140 1.98 -0.98 -8.05
CA LEU A 140 2.08 -2.28 -7.39
C LEU A 140 2.02 -3.43 -8.38
N GLU A 141 1.22 -3.31 -9.42
CA GLU A 141 1.15 -4.28 -10.52
C GLU A 141 2.47 -4.37 -11.29
N GLY A 142 3.21 -3.26 -11.39
CA GLY A 142 4.54 -3.21 -12.01
C GLY A 142 5.70 -3.71 -11.13
N ALA A 143 5.43 -4.31 -9.97
CA ALA A 143 6.47 -4.81 -9.07
C ALA A 143 7.05 -6.14 -9.58
N ASP A 144 8.32 -6.13 -9.98
CA ASP A 144 9.04 -7.31 -10.48
C ASP A 144 10.43 -7.42 -9.85
N VAL A 145 10.99 -8.63 -9.83
CA VAL A 145 12.34 -8.92 -9.31
C VAL A 145 13.40 -8.22 -10.16
N GLU A 146 13.22 -8.17 -11.48
CA GLU A 146 14.15 -7.50 -12.40
C GLU A 146 14.13 -5.97 -12.23
N ASN A 147 12.95 -5.39 -11.94
CA ASN A 147 12.78 -3.95 -11.71
C ASN A 147 12.76 -3.54 -10.23
N SER A 148 13.21 -4.41 -9.32
CA SER A 148 13.04 -4.19 -7.88
C SER A 148 13.75 -2.91 -7.40
N SER A 149 14.87 -2.53 -8.03
CA SER A 149 15.62 -1.32 -7.67
C SER A 149 14.85 -0.03 -7.96
N GLU A 150 14.31 0.13 -9.18
CA GLU A 150 13.57 1.34 -9.57
C GLU A 150 12.23 1.45 -8.84
N TRP A 151 11.57 0.30 -8.64
CA TRP A 151 10.36 0.20 -7.85
C TRP A 151 10.60 0.64 -6.40
N ASN A 152 11.66 0.14 -5.77
CA ASN A 152 12.06 0.55 -4.41
C ASN A 152 12.47 2.02 -4.35
N ASN A 153 13.13 2.55 -5.38
CA ASN A 153 13.50 3.97 -5.45
C ASN A 153 12.26 4.87 -5.50
N THR A 154 11.26 4.49 -6.31
CA THR A 154 9.97 5.19 -6.41
C THR A 154 9.23 5.19 -5.08
N ARG A 155 9.18 4.03 -4.43
CA ARG A 155 8.62 3.86 -3.08
C ARG A 155 9.32 4.74 -2.04
N LEU A 156 10.66 4.76 -2.04
CA LEU A 156 11.45 5.59 -1.11
C LEU A 156 11.18 7.07 -1.33
N LYS A 157 11.20 7.54 -2.59
CA LYS A 157 10.91 8.93 -2.93
C LYS A 157 9.52 9.32 -2.41
N ARG A 158 8.51 8.47 -2.56
CA ARG A 158 7.16 8.71 -2.02
C ARG A 158 7.14 8.87 -0.49
N ILE A 159 7.84 8.00 0.25
CA ILE A 159 7.94 8.10 1.72
C ILE A 159 8.66 9.41 2.10
N LEU A 160 9.71 9.77 1.38
CA LEU A 160 10.49 10.97 1.63
C LEU A 160 9.66 12.25 1.36
N VAL A 161 8.90 12.29 0.28
CA VAL A 161 7.99 13.42 0.00
C VAL A 161 6.92 13.54 1.08
N ASP A 162 6.30 12.44 1.52
CA ASP A 162 5.33 12.46 2.62
C ASP A 162 5.95 12.98 3.94
N TYR A 163 7.18 12.57 4.23
CA TYR A 163 7.93 13.08 5.37
C TYR A 163 8.22 14.58 5.27
N MET A 164 8.69 15.05 4.11
CA MET A 164 8.95 16.48 3.84
C MET A 164 7.67 17.31 4.00
N LEU A 165 6.53 16.83 3.51
CA LEU A 165 5.24 17.50 3.67
C LEU A 165 4.81 17.60 5.14
N ARG A 166 5.05 16.57 5.95
CA ARG A 166 4.78 16.59 7.40
C ARG A 166 5.68 17.57 8.15
N LEU A 167 6.87 17.86 7.64
CA LEU A 167 7.80 18.86 8.18
C LEU A 167 7.64 20.25 7.56
N SER A 168 6.62 20.46 6.71
CA SER A 168 6.36 21.73 6.01
C SER A 168 7.44 22.12 4.99
N TYR A 169 8.25 21.18 4.52
CA TYR A 169 9.22 21.40 3.43
C TYR A 169 8.55 21.26 2.06
N TYR A 170 7.62 22.18 1.74
CA TYR A 170 6.78 22.10 0.55
C TYR A 170 7.57 22.22 -0.76
N ASP A 171 8.43 23.24 -0.89
CA ASP A 171 9.20 23.47 -2.12
C ASP A 171 10.15 22.30 -2.43
N THR A 172 10.76 21.72 -1.40
CA THR A 172 11.65 20.57 -1.53
C THR A 172 10.86 19.30 -1.88
N ALA A 173 9.70 19.11 -1.24
CA ALA A 173 8.79 18.01 -1.54
C ALA A 173 8.31 18.07 -3.00
N GLU A 174 7.97 19.25 -3.50
CA GLU A 174 7.55 19.50 -4.87
C GLU A 174 8.66 19.17 -5.87
N LYS A 175 9.87 19.74 -5.69
CA LYS A 175 11.03 19.46 -6.55
C LYS A 175 11.41 17.97 -6.58
N LEU A 176 11.31 17.28 -5.45
CA LEU A 176 11.57 15.83 -5.37
C LEU A 176 10.49 15.03 -6.11
N ALA A 177 9.23 15.47 -6.05
CA ALA A 177 8.14 14.81 -6.74
C ALA A 177 8.25 14.97 -8.27
N GLU A 178 8.61 16.17 -8.74
CA GLU A 178 8.84 16.49 -10.16
C GLU A 178 10.03 15.72 -10.73
N SER A 179 11.19 15.80 -10.07
CA SER A 179 12.41 15.09 -10.51
C SER A 179 12.27 13.58 -10.46
N GLY A 180 11.37 13.06 -9.62
CA GLY A 180 11.05 11.64 -9.53
C GLY A 180 9.92 11.17 -10.45
N ASN A 181 9.25 12.07 -11.18
CA ASN A 181 8.00 11.82 -11.91
C ASN A 181 6.91 11.11 -11.05
N ILE A 182 6.93 11.33 -9.73
CA ILE A 182 5.98 10.73 -8.78
C ILE A 182 4.88 11.70 -8.36
N VAL A 183 4.78 12.84 -9.05
CA VAL A 183 3.85 13.94 -8.72
C VAL A 183 2.44 13.39 -8.51
N VAL A 184 1.89 12.66 -9.48
CA VAL A 184 0.54 12.08 -9.44
C VAL A 184 0.34 11.08 -8.28
N LEU A 185 1.41 10.42 -7.83
CA LEU A 185 1.41 9.46 -6.73
C LEU A 185 1.31 10.14 -5.35
N VAL A 186 1.83 11.38 -5.26
CA VAL A 186 2.01 12.13 -4.02
C VAL A 186 1.12 13.37 -3.91
N LEU A 187 0.50 13.85 -4.99
CA LEU A 187 -0.22 15.13 -5.04
C LEU A 187 -1.12 15.34 -3.82
N PHE A 188 -0.58 16.11 -2.86
CA PHE A 188 -1.10 16.87 -1.73
C PHE A 188 -2.47 16.49 -1.16
N THR A 189 -2.51 15.86 0.02
CA THR A 189 -3.76 15.76 0.77
C THR A 189 -4.33 17.17 1.02
N GLY A 190 -5.62 17.37 0.79
CA GLY A 190 -6.33 18.61 1.16
C GLY A 190 -6.33 18.87 2.67
N SER A 191 -5.84 17.92 3.48
CA SER A 191 -5.64 18.10 4.91
C SER A 191 -4.44 19.00 5.24
N TYR A 192 -3.39 19.05 4.39
CA TYR A 192 -2.23 19.93 4.61
C TYR A 192 -2.46 21.35 4.09
N ALA A 193 -3.35 21.55 3.11
CA ALA A 193 -3.79 22.88 2.70
C ALA A 193 -4.64 23.58 3.79
N LEU A 194 -5.40 22.81 4.59
CA LEU A 194 -6.09 23.35 5.77
C LEU A 194 -5.12 23.76 6.89
N ILE A 195 -4.02 23.02 7.08
CA ILE A 195 -2.99 23.39 8.07
C ILE A 195 -2.15 24.58 7.56
N ALA A 196 -1.78 24.61 6.28
CA ALA A 196 -1.08 25.73 5.66
C ALA A 196 -1.97 26.99 5.57
N GLY A 197 -3.29 26.84 5.34
CA GLY A 197 -4.26 27.93 5.39
C GLY A 197 -4.47 28.51 6.79
N CYS A 198 -4.33 27.69 7.84
CA CYS A 198 -4.31 28.18 9.23
C CYS A 198 -2.99 28.91 9.59
N TYR A 199 -1.85 28.58 8.97
CA TYR A 199 -0.58 29.28 9.21
C TYR A 199 -0.44 30.59 8.41
N ASN A 200 -1.16 30.77 7.29
CA ASN A 200 -1.12 31.99 6.48
C ASN A 200 -2.17 33.06 6.88
N MET A 201 -3.00 32.77 7.89
CA MET A 201 -3.95 33.72 8.50
C MET A 201 -3.48 34.22 9.88
N GLY A 202 -2.23 33.91 10.26
CA GLY A 202 -1.66 34.19 11.58
C GLY A 202 -0.32 34.92 11.55
N LEU A 203 -0.11 35.80 10.56
CA LEU A 203 0.99 36.77 10.51
C LEU A 203 0.48 38.10 9.94
#